data_AF-A0A4P8Q912-F1
#
_entry.id   AF-A0A4P8Q912-F1
#
_cell.length_a   1.000
_cell.length_b   1.000
_cell.length_c   1.000
_cell.angle_alpha   90.00
_cell.angle_beta   90.00
_cell.angle_gamma   90.00
#
_symmetry.space_group_name_H-M   'P 1'
#
loop_
_entity.id
_entity.type
_entity.pdbx_description
1 polymer ?
#
loop_
_entity_poly.entity_id
_entity_poly.type
_entity_poly.pdbx_seq_one_letter_code
_entity_poly.pdbx_strand_id
1 'polypeptide(L)'
;MDPIVTYPRYSLEADCLASQTEVPEGPLDCECGRKWPAAGLFDASDYDDLEGDWRCIICFSAIDREETLARELAEAPAPSWAKTCQHGNAIRAERWQRLNVCDWTDLPSAPLSDEAKAEWRDYRQALRDLTVDFVSPDDVIWPTPPS
;
A
#
# COMPACT_ATOMS: atom_id res chain seq x y z
N MET A 1 11.78 10.11 8.30
CA MET A 1 11.34 11.35 7.65
C MET A 1 12.23 11.51 6.46
N ASP A 2 11.77 11.04 5.31
CA ASP A 2 12.50 11.26 4.06
C ASP A 2 12.61 12.76 3.79
N PRO A 3 13.75 13.23 3.27
CA PRO A 3 13.93 14.62 2.97
C PRO A 3 12.85 15.04 1.97
N ILE A 4 12.19 16.16 2.25
CA ILE A 4 11.31 16.82 1.27
C ILE A 4 12.16 17.01 0.02
N VAL A 5 11.86 16.26 -1.04
CA VAL A 5 12.52 16.42 -2.33
C VAL A 5 12.08 17.79 -2.84
N THR A 6 12.92 18.80 -2.59
CA THR A 6 12.74 20.13 -3.16
C THR A 6 13.22 20.07 -4.59
N TYR A 7 12.35 19.61 -5.50
CA TYR A 7 12.58 19.80 -6.93
C TYR A 7 12.76 21.30 -7.19
N PRO A 8 13.81 21.73 -7.92
CA PRO A 8 14.01 23.13 -8.24
C PRO A 8 12.87 23.57 -9.16
N ARG A 9 11.86 24.22 -8.58
CA ARG A 9 10.65 24.65 -9.27
C ARG A 9 10.99 25.86 -10.15
N TYR A 10 11.41 25.61 -11.39
CA TYR A 10 11.51 26.67 -12.39
C TYR A 10 10.10 26.91 -12.95
N SER A 11 9.49 28.03 -12.56
CA SER A 11 8.28 28.51 -13.23
C SER A 11 8.63 29.03 -14.63
N LEU A 12 7.64 29.13 -15.52
CA LEU A 12 7.82 29.72 -16.86
C LEU A 12 8.41 31.13 -16.79
N GLU A 13 8.01 31.90 -15.78
CA GLU A 13 8.61 33.21 -15.52
C GLU A 13 10.09 33.10 -15.15
N ALA A 14 10.47 32.17 -14.26
CA ALA A 14 11.86 31.98 -13.86
C ALA A 14 12.73 31.52 -15.04
N ASP A 15 12.20 30.65 -15.91
CA ASP A 15 12.88 30.22 -17.12
C ASP A 15 13.05 31.36 -18.12
N CYS A 16 12.00 32.16 -18.36
CA CYS A 16 12.10 33.33 -19.22
C CYS A 16 13.14 34.33 -18.71
N LEU A 17 13.16 34.59 -17.40
CA LEU A 17 14.14 35.48 -16.78
C LEU A 17 15.57 34.93 -16.89
N ALA A 18 15.77 33.62 -16.69
CA ALA A 18 17.06 32.96 -16.83
C ALA A 18 17.57 32.97 -18.27
N SER A 19 16.67 32.75 -19.23
CA SER A 19 16.93 32.74 -20.67
C SER A 19 16.94 34.14 -21.31
N GLN A 20 16.68 35.19 -20.51
CA GLN A 20 16.55 36.59 -20.96
C GLN A 20 15.51 36.77 -22.08
N THR A 21 14.45 35.97 -22.06
CA THR A 21 13.31 36.06 -22.97
C THR A 21 12.16 36.83 -22.34
N GLU A 22 11.25 37.31 -23.17
CA GLU A 22 10.06 38.03 -22.71
C GLU A 22 9.15 37.10 -21.91
N VAL A 23 8.74 37.54 -20.70
CA VAL A 23 7.77 36.81 -19.88
C VAL A 23 6.38 37.05 -20.47
N PRO A 24 5.63 36.00 -20.84
CA PRO A 24 4.30 36.18 -21.41
C PRO A 24 3.36 36.85 -20.41
N GLU A 25 2.71 37.93 -20.86
CA GLU A 25 1.74 38.66 -20.05
C GLU A 25 0.35 38.01 -20.09
N GLY A 26 -0.35 38.02 -18.95
CA GLY A 26 -1.73 37.57 -18.85
C GLY A 26 -1.90 36.09 -18.48
N PRO A 27 -3.17 35.62 -18.44
CA PRO A 27 -3.49 34.29 -17.96
C PRO A 27 -3.31 33.26 -19.09
N LEU A 28 -2.28 32.44 -18.96
CA LEU A 28 -1.90 31.37 -19.88
C LEU A 28 -2.69 30.09 -19.59
N ASP A 29 -3.04 29.36 -20.64
CA ASP A 29 -3.78 28.11 -20.52
C ASP A 29 -2.86 26.95 -20.13
N CYS A 30 -3.22 26.24 -19.07
CA CYS A 30 -2.71 24.90 -18.80
C CYS A 30 -3.57 23.87 -19.55
N GLU A 31 -3.02 22.72 -19.91
CA GLU A 31 -3.72 21.60 -20.56
C GLU A 31 -5.06 21.24 -19.88
N CYS A 32 -5.13 21.35 -18.55
CA CYS A 32 -6.39 21.12 -17.79
C CYS A 32 -7.48 22.19 -18.01
N GLY A 33 -7.28 23.16 -18.90
CA GLY A 33 -8.19 24.26 -19.21
C GLY A 33 -8.22 25.38 -18.17
N ARG A 34 -7.43 25.28 -17.09
CA ARG A 34 -7.27 26.37 -16.11
C ARG A 34 -6.28 27.39 -16.60
N LYS A 35 -6.53 28.66 -16.28
CA LYS A 35 -5.66 29.77 -16.65
C LYS A 35 -4.80 30.25 -15.48
N TRP A 36 -3.52 30.47 -15.73
CA TRP A 36 -2.52 30.85 -14.73
C TRP A 36 -1.54 31.88 -15.29
N PRO A 37 -1.00 32.80 -14.48
CA PRO A 37 0.13 33.60 -14.91
C PRO A 37 1.38 32.72 -15.15
N ALA A 38 2.38 33.23 -15.87
CA ALA A 38 3.65 32.54 -16.09
C ALA A 38 4.33 32.07 -14.79
N ALA A 39 4.19 32.83 -13.70
CA ALA A 39 4.63 32.45 -12.35
C ALA A 39 4.02 31.14 -11.81
N GLY A 40 2.83 30.77 -12.30
CA GLY A 40 2.03 29.63 -11.84
C GLY A 40 2.07 28.41 -12.76
N LEU A 41 2.86 28.48 -13.84
CA LEU A 41 3.16 27.35 -14.72
C LEU A 41 4.57 26.86 -14.43
N PHE A 42 4.73 25.54 -14.35
CA PHE A 42 5.94 24.83 -13.98
C PHE A 42 6.36 23.92 -15.13
N ASP A 43 7.67 23.81 -15.31
CA ASP A 43 8.25 22.95 -16.32
C ASP A 43 7.93 21.48 -16.01
N ALA A 44 7.30 20.82 -16.98
CA ALA A 44 6.98 19.40 -16.96
C ALA A 44 7.61 18.67 -18.15
N SER A 45 8.58 19.28 -18.84
CA SER A 45 9.28 18.68 -19.99
C SER A 45 10.14 17.47 -19.62
N ASP A 46 10.60 17.39 -18.36
CA ASP A 46 11.29 16.21 -17.83
C ASP A 46 10.38 14.96 -17.73
N TYR A 47 9.07 15.09 -17.99
CA TYR A 47 8.09 14.01 -17.94
C TYR A 47 7.64 13.62 -19.36
N ASP A 48 8.31 12.61 -19.92
CA ASP A 48 8.19 12.16 -21.33
C ASP A 48 6.76 11.75 -21.77
N ASP A 49 5.85 11.45 -20.84
CA ASP A 49 4.50 10.96 -21.13
C ASP A 49 3.44 12.08 -21.28
N LEU A 50 3.83 13.36 -21.19
CA LEU A 50 2.90 14.49 -21.19
C LEU A 50 3.03 15.38 -22.43
N GLU A 51 1.90 15.67 -23.10
CA GLU A 51 1.90 16.56 -24.27
C GLU A 51 2.07 18.04 -23.86
N GLY A 52 3.30 18.55 -23.87
CA GLY A 52 3.63 19.98 -23.76
C GLY A 52 4.38 20.38 -22.48
N ASP A 53 5.16 21.45 -22.56
CA ASP A 53 6.26 21.71 -21.61
C ASP A 53 5.84 22.36 -20.28
N TRP A 54 4.69 23.05 -20.22
CA TRP A 54 4.31 23.88 -19.06
C TRP A 54 2.99 23.44 -18.43
N ARG A 55 2.96 23.28 -17.09
CA ARG A 55 1.79 22.82 -16.34
C ARG A 55 1.51 23.65 -15.09
N CYS A 56 0.23 23.85 -14.76
CA CYS A 56 -0.13 24.50 -13.51
C CYS A 56 0.28 23.65 -12.30
N ILE A 57 0.50 24.29 -11.14
CA ILE A 57 0.93 23.60 -9.91
C ILE A 57 0.04 22.40 -9.56
N ILE A 58 -1.25 22.47 -9.85
CA ILE A 58 -2.20 21.40 -9.54
C ILE A 58 -1.97 20.18 -10.43
N CYS A 59 -1.75 20.39 -11.73
CA CYS A 59 -1.43 19.29 -12.65
C CYS A 59 -0.03 18.73 -12.36
N PHE A 60 0.94 19.61 -12.18
CA PHE A 60 2.32 19.23 -11.84
C PHE A 60 2.38 18.37 -10.57
N SER A 61 1.68 18.78 -9.50
CA SER A 61 1.60 17.99 -8.26
C SER A 61 0.79 16.70 -8.39
N ALA A 62 -0.08 16.57 -9.40
CA ALA A 62 -0.78 15.32 -9.66
C ALA A 62 0.15 14.30 -10.35
N ILE A 63 0.97 14.75 -11.29
CA ILE A 63 1.98 13.94 -12.01
C ILE A 63 3.01 13.36 -11.03
N ASP A 64 3.65 14.22 -10.23
CA ASP A 64 4.64 13.80 -9.21
C ASP A 64 4.02 12.85 -8.17
N ARG A 65 2.73 13.00 -7.87
CA ARG A 65 2.01 12.11 -6.96
C ARG A 65 1.75 10.74 -7.59
N GLU A 66 1.38 10.66 -8.87
CA GLU A 66 1.16 9.39 -9.55
C GLU A 66 2.46 8.58 -9.66
N GLU A 67 3.58 9.21 -9.99
CA GLU A 67 4.89 8.56 -10.04
C GLU A 67 5.41 8.18 -8.65
N THR A 68 5.28 9.08 -7.67
CA THR A 68 5.64 8.78 -6.29
C THR A 68 4.80 7.64 -5.75
N LEU A 69 3.49 7.62 -6.01
CA LEU A 69 2.61 6.50 -5.66
C LEU A 69 2.99 5.22 -6.41
N ALA A 70 3.36 5.30 -7.69
CA ALA A 70 3.78 4.13 -8.47
C ALA A 70 5.10 3.54 -7.94
N ARG A 71 6.08 4.39 -7.60
CA ARG A 71 7.34 3.97 -6.98
C ARG A 71 7.11 3.44 -5.58
N GLU A 72 6.34 4.14 -4.75
CA GLU A 72 5.95 3.69 -3.42
C GLU A 72 5.18 2.37 -3.48
N LEU A 73 4.33 2.14 -4.49
CA LEU A 73 3.59 0.89 -4.66
C LEU A 73 4.49 -0.24 -5.19
N ALA A 74 5.46 0.07 -6.05
CA ALA A 74 6.44 -0.88 -6.57
C ALA A 74 7.50 -1.28 -5.54
N GLU A 75 7.86 -0.36 -4.65
CA GLU A 75 8.90 -0.52 -3.63
C GLU A 75 8.31 -0.82 -2.24
N ALA A 76 7.00 -0.61 -2.05
CA ALA A 76 6.29 -1.12 -0.89
C ALA A 76 6.48 -2.63 -0.87
N PRO A 77 7.17 -3.19 0.14
CA PRO A 77 7.13 -4.62 0.33
C PRO A 77 5.65 -4.97 0.45
N ALA A 78 5.18 -5.94 -0.34
CA ALA A 78 3.85 -6.48 -0.18
C ALA A 78 3.65 -6.66 1.34
N PRO A 79 2.62 -6.03 1.95
CA PRO A 79 2.45 -6.18 3.38
C PRO A 79 2.42 -7.68 3.68
N SER A 80 2.94 -8.14 4.82
CA SER A 80 3.15 -9.58 5.05
C SER A 80 1.89 -10.44 4.80
N TRP A 81 0.70 -9.85 4.88
CA TRP A 81 -0.57 -10.49 4.53
C TRP A 81 -0.89 -10.62 3.02
N ALA A 82 -0.15 -9.93 2.15
CA ALA A 82 -0.34 -9.85 0.70
C ALA A 82 0.57 -10.78 -0.10
N LYS A 83 1.28 -11.72 0.55
CA LYS A 83 1.91 -12.84 -0.15
C LYS A 83 0.81 -13.83 -0.59
N THR A 84 0.24 -13.55 -1.76
CA THR A 84 -0.77 -14.33 -2.49
C THR A 84 -2.10 -14.46 -1.74
N CYS A 85 -3.11 -13.67 -2.14
CA CYS A 85 -4.47 -13.76 -1.61
C CYS A 85 -5.04 -15.19 -1.61
N GLN A 86 -4.60 -16.07 -2.51
CA GLN A 86 -5.00 -17.48 -2.55
C GLN A 86 -4.38 -18.32 -1.42
N HIS A 87 -3.09 -18.17 -1.13
CA HIS A 87 -2.39 -18.99 -0.12
C HIS A 87 -2.80 -18.59 1.30
N GLY A 88 -2.84 -17.29 1.60
CA GLY A 88 -3.31 -16.80 2.90
C GLY A 88 -4.78 -17.13 3.17
N ASN A 89 -5.63 -17.20 2.14
CA ASN A 89 -7.02 -17.64 2.29
C ASN A 89 -7.13 -19.12 2.67
N ALA A 90 -6.34 -20.00 2.06
CA ALA A 90 -6.36 -21.43 2.35
C ALA A 90 -5.95 -21.71 3.81
N ILE A 91 -4.88 -21.08 4.30
CA ILE A 91 -4.40 -21.24 5.68
C ILE A 91 -5.43 -20.72 6.69
N ARG A 92 -6.05 -19.57 6.40
CA ARG A 92 -7.12 -19.02 7.24
C ARG A 92 -8.34 -19.94 7.28
N ALA A 93 -8.73 -20.52 6.15
CA ALA A 93 -9.86 -21.44 6.06
C ALA A 93 -9.60 -22.74 6.84
N GLU A 94 -8.42 -23.34 6.70
CA GLU A 94 -8.03 -24.55 7.43
C GLU A 94 -7.98 -24.30 8.95
N ARG A 95 -7.39 -23.18 9.38
CA ARG A 95 -7.40 -22.77 10.80
C ARG A 95 -8.82 -22.62 11.32
N TRP A 96 -9.70 -21.98 10.55
CA TRP A 96 -11.10 -21.78 10.92
C TRP A 96 -11.83 -23.12 11.05
N GLN A 97 -11.61 -24.07 10.13
CA GLN A 97 -12.17 -25.41 10.20
C GLN A 97 -11.71 -26.14 11.49
N ARG A 98 -10.42 -26.13 11.80
CA ARG A 98 -9.87 -26.80 13.00
C ARG A 98 -10.42 -26.20 14.29
N LEU A 99 -10.53 -24.87 14.37
CA LEU A 99 -11.13 -24.18 15.51
C LEU A 99 -12.61 -24.52 15.68
N ASN A 100 -13.39 -24.61 14.60
CA ASN A 100 -14.80 -25.00 14.69
C ASN A 100 -15.00 -26.44 15.16
N VAL A 101 -14.19 -27.38 14.67
CA VAL A 101 -14.30 -28.79 15.05
C VAL A 101 -14.10 -29.00 16.56
N CYS A 102 -13.26 -28.17 17.19
CA CYS A 102 -13.00 -28.22 18.63
C CYS A 102 -13.75 -27.14 19.43
N ASP A 103 -14.73 -26.44 18.86
CA ASP A 103 -15.41 -25.36 19.58
C ASP A 103 -16.28 -25.87 20.74
N TRP A 104 -16.79 -27.09 20.60
CA TRP A 104 -17.58 -27.76 21.64
C TRP A 104 -16.79 -28.04 22.93
N THR A 105 -15.45 -28.09 22.89
CA THR A 105 -14.62 -28.45 24.05
C THR A 105 -14.53 -27.34 25.09
N ASP A 106 -14.80 -26.10 24.68
CA ASP A 106 -14.76 -24.90 25.54
C ASP A 106 -16.12 -24.62 26.21
N LEU A 107 -17.16 -25.40 25.85
CA LEU A 107 -18.49 -25.24 26.43
C LEU A 107 -18.51 -25.72 27.90
N PRO A 108 -19.23 -25.04 28.81
CA PRO A 108 -19.38 -25.48 30.19
C PRO A 108 -19.96 -26.89 30.32
N SER A 109 -20.84 -27.27 29.38
CA SER A 109 -21.49 -28.59 29.31
C SER A 109 -20.66 -29.66 28.59
N ALA A 110 -19.43 -29.37 28.18
CA ALA A 110 -18.58 -30.35 27.50
C ALA A 110 -18.26 -31.52 28.46
N PRO A 111 -18.42 -32.78 28.02
CA PRO A 111 -18.15 -33.97 28.83
C PRO A 111 -16.64 -34.27 28.92
N LEU A 112 -15.85 -33.26 29.29
CA LEU A 112 -14.39 -33.32 29.41
C LEU A 112 -13.99 -32.98 30.84
N SER A 113 -12.91 -33.60 31.33
CA SER A 113 -12.29 -33.19 32.60
C SER A 113 -11.66 -31.80 32.46
N ASP A 114 -11.36 -31.16 33.60
CA ASP A 114 -10.77 -29.83 33.60
C ASP A 114 -9.35 -29.83 32.98
N GLU A 115 -8.62 -30.94 33.14
CA GLU A 115 -7.32 -31.17 32.52
C GLU A 115 -7.44 -31.29 31.00
N ALA A 116 -8.39 -32.09 30.50
CA ALA A 116 -8.64 -32.20 29.06
C ALA A 116 -9.08 -30.85 28.45
N LYS A 117 -9.90 -30.08 29.16
CA LYS A 117 -10.26 -28.71 28.75
C LYS A 117 -9.07 -27.75 28.72
N ALA A 118 -8.06 -27.95 29.56
CA ALA A 118 -6.83 -27.17 29.51
C ALA A 118 -6.00 -27.51 28.27
N GLU A 119 -5.83 -28.80 27.96
CA GLU A 119 -5.10 -29.25 26.76
C GLU A 119 -5.75 -28.74 25.47
N TRP A 120 -7.08 -28.79 25.39
CA TRP A 120 -7.82 -28.23 24.24
C TRP A 120 -7.68 -26.70 24.12
N ARG A 121 -7.57 -25.97 25.24
CA ARG A 121 -7.31 -24.53 25.22
C ARG A 121 -5.91 -24.22 24.70
N ASP A 122 -4.90 -24.96 25.14
CA ASP A 122 -3.52 -24.80 24.66
C ASP A 122 -3.41 -25.12 23.17
N TYR A 123 -4.08 -26.18 22.71
CA TYR A 123 -4.19 -26.53 21.29
C TYR A 123 -4.83 -25.40 20.46
N ARG A 124 -5.97 -24.86 20.92
CA ARG A 124 -6.67 -23.75 20.25
C ARG A 124 -5.85 -22.47 20.24
N GLN A 125 -5.06 -22.23 21.28
CA GLN A 125 -4.15 -21.08 21.33
C GLN A 125 -3.01 -21.27 20.32
N ALA A 126 -2.38 -22.44 20.26
CA ALA A 126 -1.36 -22.76 19.26
C ALA A 126 -1.86 -22.60 17.82
N LEU A 127 -3.13 -22.95 17.54
CA LEU A 127 -3.74 -22.70 16.22
C LEU A 127 -3.90 -21.21 15.91
N ARG A 128 -4.22 -20.37 16.89
CA ARG A 128 -4.38 -18.92 16.72
C ARG A 128 -3.03 -18.21 16.58
N ASP A 129 -2.00 -18.74 17.25
CA ASP A 129 -0.65 -18.20 17.25
C ASP A 129 0.15 -18.52 15.97
N LEU A 130 -0.39 -19.34 15.06
CA LEU A 130 0.16 -19.51 13.71
C LEU A 130 0.10 -18.18 12.94
N THR A 131 1.21 -17.44 12.96
CA THR A 131 1.42 -16.20 12.21
C THR A 131 1.50 -16.50 10.71
N VAL A 132 1.01 -15.60 9.87
CA VAL A 132 0.72 -15.87 8.45
C VAL A 132 1.97 -15.77 7.55
N ASP A 133 3.14 -16.14 8.05
CA ASP A 133 4.43 -15.98 7.37
C ASP A 133 4.85 -17.23 6.59
N PHE A 134 3.90 -17.84 5.87
CA PHE A 134 4.15 -19.04 5.07
C PHE A 134 4.21 -18.71 3.57
N VAL A 135 5.16 -19.34 2.87
CA VAL A 135 5.31 -19.18 1.41
C VAL A 135 4.31 -20.06 0.65
N SER A 136 4.00 -21.24 1.19
CA SER A 136 2.97 -22.17 0.71
C SER A 136 2.06 -22.67 1.85
N PRO A 137 0.78 -23.01 1.60
CA PRO A 137 -0.08 -23.70 2.57
C PRO A 137 0.48 -25.04 3.04
N ASP A 138 1.28 -25.72 2.21
CA ASP A 138 1.89 -27.01 2.51
C ASP A 138 3.04 -26.92 3.53
N ASP A 139 3.58 -25.72 3.73
CA ASP A 139 4.67 -25.47 4.69
C ASP A 139 4.15 -25.27 6.13
N VAL A 140 2.82 -25.20 6.31
CA VAL A 140 2.21 -24.97 7.62
C VAL A 140 2.27 -26.24 8.47
N ILE A 141 3.08 -26.19 9.53
CA ILE A 141 3.11 -27.25 10.54
C ILE A 141 1.95 -27.02 11.51
N TRP A 142 0.92 -27.85 11.40
CA TRP A 142 -0.25 -27.79 12.28
C TRP A 142 0.01 -28.49 13.62
N PRO A 143 -0.46 -27.92 14.75
CA PRO A 143 -0.42 -28.63 16.02
C PRO A 143 -1.29 -29.89 15.97
N THR A 144 -0.89 -30.90 16.75
CA THR A 144 -1.61 -32.16 16.90
C THR A 144 -2.75 -32.00 17.91
N PRO A 145 -3.99 -32.43 17.60
CA PRO A 145 -5.09 -32.35 18.54
C PRO A 145 -4.86 -33.30 19.74
N PRO A 146 -5.26 -32.91 20.96
CA PRO A 146 -5.27 -33.79 22.12
C PRO A 146 -6.36 -34.87 21.98
N SER A 147 -6.26 -35.94 22.78
CA SER A 147 -7.14 -37.11 22.77
C SER A 147 -8.40 -36.94 23.60
#